data_AF-A0A962B124-F1
#
_entry.id   AF-A0A962B124-F1
#
_cell.length_a   1.000
_cell.length_b   1.000
_cell.length_c   1.000
_cell.angle_alpha   90.00
_cell.angle_beta   90.00
_cell.angle_gamma   90.00
#
_symmetry.space_group_name_H-M   'P 1'
#
loop_
_entity.id
_entity.type
_entity.pdbx_description
1 polymer ?
#
loop_
_entity_poly.entity_id
_entity_poly.type
_entity_poly.pdbx_seq_one_letter_code
_entity_poly.pdbx_strand_id
1 'polypeptide(L)'
;MQDKTPAEKSSAKTKAAFAWEDPFLLDAQLSEEERMVRDAAHLFCQERLMPRVRDAFRNETFDRAVMREMGEMGLLGVTLPEVYGGTGQSYVQYGLVAREVER
;
A
#
# COMPACT_ATOMS: atom_id res chain seq x y z
N MET A 1 3.05 -2.05 -66.31
CA MET A 1 1.96 -1.26 -65.72
C MET A 1 1.68 -1.86 -64.35
N GLN A 2 1.97 -1.10 -63.29
CA GLN A 2 1.63 -1.32 -61.88
C GLN A 2 2.41 -2.38 -61.09
N ASP A 3 3.59 -1.94 -60.68
CA ASP A 3 4.18 -2.16 -59.35
C ASP A 3 3.14 -1.84 -58.25
N LYS A 4 2.84 -2.79 -57.37
CA LYS A 4 2.04 -2.54 -56.16
C LYS A 4 2.81 -3.08 -54.95
N THR A 5 3.72 -2.24 -54.47
CA THR A 5 4.29 -2.33 -53.13
C THR A 5 3.16 -2.33 -52.09
N PRO A 6 3.10 -3.28 -51.14
CA PRO A 6 2.20 -3.16 -50.00
C PRO A 6 2.77 -2.07 -49.08
N ALA A 7 2.03 -0.99 -48.90
CA ALA A 7 2.37 0.04 -47.93
C ALA A 7 2.37 -0.56 -46.51
N GLU A 8 3.55 -0.63 -45.88
CA GLU A 8 3.68 -0.88 -44.46
C GLU A 8 2.94 0.22 -43.70
N LYS A 9 1.85 -0.16 -43.03
CA LYS A 9 1.16 0.73 -42.10
C LYS A 9 2.11 0.97 -40.92
N SER A 10 2.70 2.15 -40.87
CA SER A 10 3.49 2.65 -39.74
C SER A 10 2.67 2.52 -38.45
N SER A 11 3.05 1.55 -37.62
CA SER A 11 2.49 1.35 -36.28
C SER A 11 2.88 2.55 -35.41
N ALA A 12 1.93 3.46 -35.20
CA ALA A 12 2.13 4.58 -34.30
C ALA A 12 2.41 4.04 -32.89
N LYS A 13 3.64 4.28 -32.39
CA LYS A 13 4.05 3.90 -31.04
C LYS A 13 3.13 4.59 -30.02
N THR A 14 2.29 3.81 -29.37
CA THR A 14 1.47 4.30 -28.26
C THR A 14 2.40 4.70 -27.11
N LYS A 15 2.28 5.93 -26.60
CA LYS A 15 3.07 6.39 -25.45
C LYS A 15 2.73 5.54 -24.23
N ALA A 16 3.74 5.13 -23.47
CA ALA A 16 3.53 4.43 -22.20
C ALA A 16 2.68 5.29 -21.26
N ALA A 17 1.74 4.68 -20.54
CA ALA A 17 0.96 5.35 -19.51
C ALA A 17 1.90 5.73 -18.34
N PHE A 18 1.75 6.95 -17.83
CA PHE A 18 2.54 7.45 -16.71
C PHE A 18 1.62 7.74 -15.52
N ALA A 19 1.86 7.08 -14.39
CA ALA A 19 1.15 7.28 -13.14
C ALA A 19 1.93 8.26 -12.26
N TRP A 20 1.43 9.48 -12.08
CA TRP A 20 2.16 10.52 -11.34
C TRP A 20 2.26 10.24 -9.83
N GLU A 21 1.29 9.50 -9.27
CA GLU A 21 1.27 9.09 -7.85
C GLU A 21 2.24 7.92 -7.56
N ASP A 22 2.64 7.20 -8.62
CA ASP A 22 3.59 6.09 -8.54
C ASP A 22 4.49 6.05 -9.80
N PRO A 23 5.41 7.02 -9.97
CA PRO A 23 6.19 7.18 -11.20
C PRO A 23 7.07 5.97 -11.56
N PHE A 24 7.47 5.19 -10.55
CA PHE A 24 8.31 4.00 -10.70
C PHE A 24 7.55 2.69 -10.49
N LEU A 25 6.21 2.75 -10.42
CA LEU A 25 5.32 1.60 -10.34
C LEU A 25 5.66 0.67 -9.16
N LEU A 26 5.90 1.23 -7.98
CA LEU A 26 6.09 0.49 -6.73
C LEU A 26 5.02 -0.58 -6.55
N ASP A 27 3.74 -0.27 -6.87
CA ASP A 27 2.65 -1.24 -6.77
C ASP A 27 2.88 -2.52 -7.60
N ALA A 28 3.49 -2.38 -8.79
CA ALA A 28 3.82 -3.49 -9.67
C ALA A 28 5.06 -4.27 -9.21
N GLN A 29 5.86 -3.71 -8.29
CA GLN A 29 7.04 -4.37 -7.71
C GLN A 29 6.68 -5.21 -6.47
N LEU A 30 5.50 -5.00 -5.89
CA LEU A 30 5.03 -5.75 -4.74
C LEU A 30 4.42 -7.10 -5.14
N SER A 31 4.51 -8.07 -4.23
CA SER A 31 3.69 -9.27 -4.29
C SER A 31 2.22 -8.96 -4.01
N GLU A 32 1.33 -9.91 -4.33
CA GLU A 32 -0.10 -9.79 -4.02
C GLU A 32 -0.34 -9.71 -2.52
N GLU A 33 0.37 -10.51 -1.74
CA GLU A 33 0.29 -10.51 -0.28
C GLU A 33 0.74 -9.16 0.32
N GLU A 34 1.81 -8.56 -0.21
CA GLU A 34 2.28 -7.23 0.20
C GLU A 34 1.25 -6.14 -0.10
N ARG A 35 0.61 -6.19 -1.29
CA ARG A 35 -0.49 -5.27 -1.62
C ARG A 35 -1.68 -5.45 -0.69
N MET A 36 -2.07 -6.69 -0.39
CA MET A 36 -3.18 -6.97 0.52
C MET A 36 -2.91 -6.42 1.93
N VAL A 37 -1.71 -6.60 2.46
CA VAL A 37 -1.34 -6.05 3.77
C VAL A 37 -1.37 -4.53 3.77
N ARG A 38 -0.81 -3.89 2.74
CA ARG A 38 -0.88 -2.43 2.58
C ARG A 38 -2.33 -1.94 2.55
N ASP A 39 -3.18 -2.57 1.75
CA ASP A 39 -4.56 -2.13 1.56
C ASP A 39 -5.39 -2.33 2.84
N ALA A 40 -5.13 -3.40 3.60
CA ALA A 40 -5.73 -3.62 4.92
C ALA A 40 -5.28 -2.56 5.94
N ALA A 41 -3.98 -2.24 5.98
CA ALA A 41 -3.46 -1.17 6.84
C ALA A 41 -4.04 0.19 6.45
N HIS A 42 -4.14 0.49 5.15
CA HIS A 42 -4.75 1.71 4.64
C HIS A 42 -6.20 1.84 5.11
N LEU A 43 -7.02 0.81 4.91
CA LEU A 43 -8.42 0.82 5.32
C LEU A 43 -8.56 1.06 6.83
N PHE A 44 -7.78 0.36 7.64
CA PHE A 44 -7.74 0.56 9.08
C PHE A 44 -7.42 2.02 9.45
N CYS A 45 -6.41 2.61 8.83
CA CYS A 45 -6.00 3.99 9.12
C CYS A 45 -7.11 4.99 8.76
N GLN A 46 -7.74 4.83 7.60
CA GLN A 46 -8.80 5.73 7.15
C GLN A 46 -10.08 5.63 7.99
N GLU A 47 -10.46 4.43 8.41
CA GLU A 47 -11.70 4.22 9.17
C GLU A 47 -11.53 4.46 10.67
N ARG A 48 -10.35 4.17 11.22
CA ARG A 48 -10.12 4.14 12.68
C ARG A 48 -9.20 5.26 13.17
N LEU A 49 -8.14 5.61 12.45
CA LEU A 49 -7.17 6.63 12.90
C LEU A 49 -7.57 8.03 12.45
N MET A 50 -7.90 8.19 11.16
CA MET A 50 -8.18 9.48 10.55
C MET A 50 -9.31 10.28 11.25
N PRO A 51 -10.41 9.67 11.72
CA PRO A 51 -11.45 10.40 12.44
C PRO A 51 -11.00 10.91 13.83
N ARG A 52 -10.01 10.27 14.44
CA ARG A 52 -9.56 10.52 15.82
C ARG A 52 -8.40 11.51 15.88
N VAL A 53 -7.52 11.50 14.88
CA VAL A 53 -6.21 12.19 14.92
C VAL A 53 -6.32 13.70 15.18
N ARG A 54 -7.30 14.40 14.62
CA ARG A 54 -7.43 15.86 14.74
C ARG A 54 -7.67 16.29 16.19
N ASP A 55 -8.58 15.61 16.87
CA ASP A 55 -8.96 15.96 18.24
C ASP A 55 -7.94 15.39 19.24
N ALA A 56 -7.36 14.22 18.95
CA ALA A 56 -6.27 13.63 19.71
C ALA A 56 -5.03 14.54 19.72
N PHE A 57 -4.61 15.03 18.55
CA PHE A 57 -3.49 15.95 18.41
C PHE A 57 -3.75 17.28 19.13
N ARG A 58 -4.93 17.87 18.95
CA ARG A 58 -5.30 19.14 19.59
C ARG A 58 -5.25 19.10 21.12
N ASN A 59 -5.64 17.96 21.70
CA ASN A 59 -5.78 17.80 23.14
C ASN A 59 -4.63 16.99 23.77
N GLU A 60 -3.62 16.62 22.99
CA GLU A 60 -2.48 15.80 23.42
C GLU A 60 -2.90 14.48 24.08
N THR A 61 -3.95 13.84 23.54
CA THR A 61 -4.47 12.57 24.05
C THR A 61 -4.18 11.41 23.10
N PHE A 62 -4.10 10.21 23.66
CA PHE A 62 -3.97 8.97 22.90
C PHE A 62 -4.97 7.93 23.40
N ASP A 63 -5.85 7.49 22.50
CA ASP A 63 -6.81 6.43 22.80
C ASP A 63 -6.13 5.07 22.78
N ARG A 64 -6.03 4.43 23.94
CA ARG A 64 -5.43 3.09 24.10
C ARG A 64 -6.19 2.00 23.35
N ALA A 65 -7.45 2.21 22.97
CA ALA A 65 -8.18 1.27 22.14
C ALA A 65 -7.50 1.05 20.78
N VAL A 66 -6.86 2.10 20.22
CA VAL A 66 -6.14 2.02 18.95
C VAL A 66 -5.10 0.90 18.95
N MET A 67 -4.30 0.77 20.01
CA MET A 67 -3.30 -0.30 20.09
C MET A 67 -3.92 -1.70 20.13
N ARG A 68 -5.12 -1.83 20.71
CA ARG A 68 -5.83 -3.11 20.73
C ARG A 68 -6.40 -3.43 19.35
N GLU A 69 -7.03 -2.46 18.70
CA GLU A 69 -7.55 -2.60 17.33
C GLU A 69 -6.42 -2.95 16.35
N MET A 70 -5.25 -2.31 16.46
CA MET A 70 -4.07 -2.65 15.65
C MET A 70 -3.56 -4.08 15.90
N GLY A 71 -3.59 -4.53 17.17
CA GLY A 71 -3.20 -5.89 17.53
C GLY A 71 -4.17 -6.94 16.97
N GLU A 72 -5.47 -6.69 17.04
CA GLU A 72 -6.52 -7.57 16.47
C GLU A 72 -6.39 -7.72 14.94
N MET A 73 -5.95 -6.66 14.27
CA MET A 73 -5.68 -6.66 12.83
C MET A 73 -4.31 -7.26 12.44
N GLY A 74 -3.48 -7.65 13.41
CA GLY A 74 -2.14 -8.20 13.16
C GLY A 74 -1.11 -7.14 12.73
N LEU A 75 -1.35 -5.86 12.99
CA LEU A 75 -0.47 -4.76 12.59
C LEU A 75 0.65 -4.46 13.62
N LEU A 76 0.69 -5.21 14.73
CA LEU A 76 1.72 -5.09 15.77
C LEU A 76 2.65 -6.29 15.74
N GLY A 77 3.96 -6.03 15.77
CA GLY A 77 4.96 -7.10 15.72
C GLY A 77 4.90 -7.89 14.41
N VAL A 78 4.68 -7.20 13.28
CA VAL A 78 4.45 -7.78 11.95
C VAL A 78 5.52 -8.83 11.57
N THR A 79 6.78 -8.59 11.91
CA THR A 79 7.90 -9.49 11.63
C THR A 79 8.15 -10.56 12.71
N LEU A 80 7.43 -10.50 13.85
CA LEU A 80 7.59 -11.47 14.92
C LEU A 80 6.96 -12.81 14.53
N PRO A 81 7.57 -13.94 14.91
CA PRO A 81 6.99 -15.26 14.69
C PRO A 81 5.60 -15.43 15.33
N GLU A 82 4.76 -16.25 14.71
CA GLU A 82 3.41 -16.57 15.20
C GLU A 82 3.39 -17.18 16.61
N VAL A 83 4.45 -17.88 17.01
CA VAL A 83 4.56 -18.46 18.37
C VAL A 83 4.53 -17.40 19.48
N TYR A 84 4.77 -16.13 19.14
CA TYR A 84 4.69 -14.98 20.03
C TYR A 84 3.46 -14.09 19.77
N GLY A 85 2.54 -14.53 18.91
CA GLY A 85 1.36 -13.77 18.52
C GLY A 85 1.60 -12.71 17.43
N GLY A 86 2.76 -12.73 16.76
CA GLY A 86 3.01 -11.93 15.56
C GLY A 86 2.50 -12.61 14.29
N THR A 87 2.73 -11.98 13.13
CA THR A 87 2.27 -12.50 11.83
C THR A 87 3.38 -13.11 10.97
N GLY A 88 4.64 -13.08 11.41
CA GLY A 88 5.78 -13.65 10.69
C GLY A 88 6.02 -13.07 9.28
N GLN A 89 5.52 -11.86 9.02
CA GLN A 89 5.54 -11.21 7.72
C GLN A 89 6.90 -10.59 7.39
N SER A 90 7.09 -10.25 6.11
CA SER A 90 8.31 -9.69 5.56
C SER A 90 8.58 -8.26 6.05
N TYR A 91 9.84 -7.82 5.93
CA TYR A 91 10.21 -6.43 6.22
C TYR A 91 9.59 -5.43 5.24
N VAL A 92 9.27 -5.86 4.01
CA VAL A 92 8.54 -5.02 3.04
C VAL A 92 7.12 -4.78 3.54
N GLN A 93 6.43 -5.83 3.98
CA GLN A 93 5.09 -5.72 4.59
C GLN A 93 5.11 -4.78 5.81
N TYR A 94 6.11 -4.91 6.70
CA TYR A 94 6.29 -3.97 7.80
C TYR A 94 6.45 -2.51 7.34
N GLY A 95 7.29 -2.26 6.33
CA GLY A 95 7.47 -0.92 5.76
C GLY A 95 6.19 -0.35 5.14
N LEU A 96 5.40 -1.19 4.48
CA LEU A 96 4.11 -0.80 3.90
C LEU A 96 3.08 -0.44 4.98
N VAL A 97 3.01 -1.22 6.06
CA VAL A 97 2.15 -0.90 7.22
C VAL A 97 2.56 0.45 7.83
N ALA A 98 3.85 0.65 8.09
CA ALA A 98 4.35 1.91 8.65
C ALA A 98 4.02 3.11 7.76
N ARG A 99 4.21 2.97 6.43
CA ARG A 99 3.88 4.02 5.46
C ARG A 99 2.40 4.40 5.49
N GLU A 100 1.48 3.44 5.60
CA GLU A 100 0.06 3.76 5.63
C GLU A 100 -0.40 4.35 6.98
N VAL A 101 0.28 4.03 8.08
CA VAL A 101 0.02 4.62 9.40
C VAL A 101 0.50 6.08 9.49
N GLU A 102 1.61 6.43 8.84
CA GLU A 102 2.20 7.78 8.86
C GLU A 102 1.73 8.70 7.71
N ARG A 103 0.79 8.25 6.87
CA ARG A 103 0.29 8.97 5.69
C ARG A 103 -0.50 10.23 6.04
#